data_AF-A0A6L7XUR3-F1
#
_entry.id   AF-A0A6L7XUR3-F1
#
_cell.length_a   1.000
_cell.length_b   1.000
_cell.length_c   1.000
_cell.angle_alpha   90.00
_cell.angle_beta   90.00
_cell.angle_gamma   90.00
#
_symmetry.space_group_name_H-M   'P 1'
#
loop_
_entity.id
_entity.type
_entity.pdbx_description
1 polymer ?
#
loop_
_entity_poly.entity_id
_entity_poly.type
_entity_poly.pdbx_seq_one_letter_code
_entity_poly.pdbx_strand_id
1 'polypeptide(L)'
;MFARPGGRVGSSLRELLAFVSRSLAARGCYAGGVSPSKRTPVGDVPVPRTEAAPQDPQLADNPLYLQRRERADADKPPSRATALGAVASVRAPGTSSRQAMMEGILTEDRDLVAGHFGTVHYKPVTVCGVELKLEPLQPSIGTAVHGIDLATALDEPDMVEFLRALWLERRVVAFRGQNHLTREQMVAFAECFGEVGAPFGEREHMPNSPHDLNQQIKAPGIPDMLVLPSDETVPNAASGWHSDATWQPRPPMASVLMCREAPPVGGDTCFCDCYGMWEGLPREVKQRIEHLTAVHVGTVGHQMDGVTPVAVHPVARTHPETGRTTLYVQQGFVRRFAPEHGIPEDEERELLRVLKLQEGRPEYTCRLRWEPGTIGMWDNRAVLHSASGDFWPHRRLMERLTILDSDASRRTPYYAPVP
;
A
#
# COMPACT_ATOMS: atom_id res chain seq x y z
N MET A 1 -55.81 -19.49 5.89
CA MET A 1 -54.93 -20.67 5.77
C MET A 1 -54.24 -20.54 4.43
N PHE A 2 -52.94 -20.32 4.27
CA PHE A 2 -51.77 -20.89 4.95
C PHE A 2 -50.69 -19.82 5.19
N ALA A 3 -49.81 -20.12 6.16
CA ALA A 3 -48.79 -19.26 6.73
C ALA A 3 -47.53 -19.10 5.84
N ARG A 4 -46.85 -17.95 6.01
CA ARG A 4 -45.48 -17.67 5.55
C ARG A 4 -44.46 -18.31 6.50
N PRO A 5 -43.25 -18.62 6.02
CA PRO A 5 -42.05 -18.52 6.84
C PRO A 5 -41.15 -17.39 6.31
N GLY A 6 -40.83 -16.44 7.19
CA GLY A 6 -39.76 -15.48 7.00
C GLY A 6 -38.46 -16.03 7.56
N GLY A 7 -37.39 -15.93 6.78
CA GLY A 7 -36.01 -16.07 7.25
C GLY A 7 -35.31 -14.73 7.08
N ARG A 8 -35.00 -14.06 8.20
CA ARG A 8 -34.05 -12.94 8.24
C ARG A 8 -32.68 -13.53 8.51
N VAL A 9 -31.75 -13.37 7.58
CA VAL A 9 -30.31 -13.44 7.83
C VAL A 9 -29.78 -12.04 7.55
N GLY A 10 -29.05 -11.48 8.51
CA GLY A 10 -28.53 -10.12 8.44
C GLY A 10 -28.25 -9.60 9.83
N SER A 11 -27.24 -10.15 10.50
CA SER A 11 -26.57 -9.46 11.60
C SER A 11 -25.97 -8.18 11.02
N SER A 12 -26.49 -7.03 11.45
CA SER A 12 -25.97 -5.75 10.98
C SER A 12 -24.58 -5.51 11.60
N LEU A 13 -23.67 -4.91 10.83
CA LEU A 13 -22.33 -4.47 11.25
C LEU A 13 -22.32 -3.68 12.59
N ARG A 14 -23.47 -3.14 13.00
CA ARG A 14 -23.68 -2.47 14.30
C ARG A 14 -23.66 -3.41 15.51
N GLU A 15 -24.03 -4.68 15.34
CA GLU A 15 -24.01 -5.68 16.43
C GLU A 15 -22.58 -6.17 16.72
N LEU A 16 -21.72 -6.30 15.70
CA LEU A 16 -20.29 -6.58 15.87
C LEU A 16 -19.56 -5.44 16.61
N LEU A 17 -19.88 -4.19 16.29
CA LEU A 17 -19.32 -3.01 16.97
C LEU A 17 -19.75 -2.90 18.45
N ALA A 18 -20.89 -3.48 18.82
CA ALA A 18 -21.39 -3.47 20.20
C ALA A 18 -20.75 -4.54 21.10
N PHE A 19 -20.25 -5.65 20.53
CA PHE A 19 -19.56 -6.71 21.27
C PHE A 19 -18.21 -6.25 21.83
N VAL A 20 -17.50 -5.41 21.08
CA VAL A 20 -16.16 -4.91 21.44
C VAL A 20 -16.16 -3.98 22.66
N SER A 21 -17.31 -3.41 23.06
CA SER A 21 -17.38 -2.48 24.20
C SER A 21 -17.70 -3.12 25.56
N ARG A 22 -18.07 -4.41 25.65
CA ARG A 22 -18.63 -4.98 26.90
C ARG A 22 -17.72 -5.89 27.72
N SER A 23 -16.46 -6.13 27.33
CA SER A 23 -15.55 -7.01 28.07
C SER A 23 -14.60 -6.31 29.06
N LEU A 24 -14.84 -5.04 29.41
CA LEU A 24 -13.99 -4.27 30.33
C LEU A 24 -14.64 -4.13 31.72
N ALA A 25 -14.48 -5.14 32.58
CA ALA A 25 -14.49 -4.96 34.03
C ALA A 25 -14.07 -6.24 34.77
N ALA A 26 -12.77 -6.43 35.03
CA ALA A 26 -12.27 -7.01 36.29
C ALA A 26 -10.73 -7.12 36.31
N ARG A 27 -10.14 -6.39 37.29
CA ARG A 27 -8.98 -6.77 38.14
C ARG A 27 -7.64 -7.05 37.43
N GLY A 28 -6.46 -6.68 37.92
CA GLY A 28 -6.00 -6.12 39.19
C GLY A 28 -4.46 -6.14 39.15
N CYS A 29 -3.84 -5.19 39.82
CA CYS A 29 -2.42 -4.87 39.82
C CYS A 29 -1.48 -6.04 40.15
N TYR A 30 -0.28 -6.08 39.53
CA TYR A 30 0.95 -6.53 40.19
C TYR A 30 2.17 -5.78 39.62
N ALA A 31 2.96 -5.21 40.52
CA ALA A 31 4.23 -4.55 40.26
C ALA A 31 5.39 -5.52 40.58
N GLY A 32 6.43 -5.54 39.74
CA GLY A 32 7.67 -6.28 39.99
C GLY A 32 8.81 -5.65 39.18
N GLY A 33 9.71 -4.95 39.87
CA GLY A 33 10.89 -4.31 39.27
C GLY A 33 12.03 -5.31 39.04
N VAL A 34 12.82 -5.05 37.99
CA VAL A 34 14.11 -5.74 37.75
C VAL A 34 15.17 -4.70 37.39
N SER A 35 16.31 -4.80 38.07
CA SER A 35 17.50 -3.96 37.98
C SER A 35 18.36 -4.29 36.74
N PRO A 36 19.11 -3.34 36.15
CA PRO A 36 19.84 -3.57 34.90
C PRO A 36 21.21 -4.23 35.13
N SER A 37 21.45 -5.38 34.48
CA SER A 37 22.76 -6.02 34.43
C SER A 37 23.67 -5.37 33.38
N LYS A 38 24.90 -5.06 33.80
CA LYS A 38 26.00 -4.49 33.01
C LYS A 38 26.33 -5.34 31.77
N ARG A 39 26.45 -4.72 30.59
CA ARG A 39 26.97 -5.36 29.36
C ARG A 39 28.47 -5.11 29.21
N THR A 40 29.20 -6.18 28.91
CA THR A 40 30.59 -6.18 28.43
C THR A 40 30.61 -5.87 26.94
N PRO A 41 31.60 -5.12 26.40
CA PRO A 41 31.70 -4.86 24.96
C PRO A 41 32.23 -6.10 24.24
N VAL A 42 31.50 -6.56 23.22
CA VAL A 42 31.96 -7.60 22.28
C VAL A 42 32.53 -6.88 21.06
N GLY A 43 33.76 -7.23 20.70
CA GLY A 43 34.58 -6.53 19.72
C GLY A 43 34.07 -6.56 18.28
N ASP A 44 34.70 -5.70 17.48
CA ASP A 44 34.43 -5.43 16.07
C ASP A 44 34.33 -6.71 15.23
N VAL A 45 33.11 -7.03 14.79
CA VAL A 45 32.87 -7.98 13.72
C VAL A 45 32.70 -7.16 12.44
N PRO A 46 33.59 -7.29 11.44
CA PRO A 46 33.40 -6.64 10.16
C PRO A 46 32.10 -7.14 9.54
N VAL A 47 31.18 -6.22 9.22
CA VAL A 47 30.00 -6.54 8.41
C VAL A 47 30.51 -7.08 7.07
N PRO A 48 30.22 -8.35 6.72
CA PRO A 48 30.70 -8.89 5.47
C PRO A 48 30.08 -8.10 4.32
N ARG A 49 30.89 -7.77 3.31
CA ARG A 49 30.37 -7.40 1.99
C ARG A 49 29.45 -8.53 1.56
N THR A 50 28.15 -8.32 1.60
CA THR A 50 27.22 -9.18 0.88
C THR A 50 27.57 -9.01 -0.59
N GLU A 51 28.21 -10.01 -1.18
CA GLU A 51 28.21 -10.18 -2.64
C GLU A 51 26.78 -9.93 -3.09
N ALA A 52 26.59 -8.97 -4.00
CA ALA A 52 25.28 -8.59 -4.48
C ALA A 52 24.52 -9.86 -4.86
N ALA A 53 23.48 -10.19 -4.10
CA ALA A 53 22.61 -11.32 -4.42
C ALA A 53 22.19 -11.14 -5.89
N PRO A 54 22.23 -12.21 -6.70
CA PRO A 54 21.96 -12.09 -8.13
C PRO A 54 20.64 -11.35 -8.32
N GLN A 55 20.73 -10.22 -9.02
CA GLN A 55 19.59 -9.45 -9.49
C GLN A 55 18.62 -10.43 -10.16
N ASP A 56 17.34 -10.33 -9.83
CA ASP A 56 16.31 -11.29 -10.22
C ASP A 56 16.48 -11.66 -11.71
N PRO A 57 16.84 -12.92 -12.04
CA PRO A 57 17.09 -13.36 -13.42
C PRO A 57 15.94 -13.01 -14.38
N GLN A 58 14.75 -12.80 -13.83
CA GLN A 58 13.53 -12.43 -14.54
C GLN A 58 13.55 -11.01 -15.11
N LEU A 59 14.43 -10.13 -14.62
CA LEU A 59 14.57 -8.73 -15.07
C LEU A 59 15.69 -8.52 -16.11
N ALA A 60 16.46 -9.57 -16.42
CA ALA A 60 17.66 -9.47 -17.24
C ALA A 60 17.41 -8.95 -18.68
N ASP A 61 16.23 -9.24 -19.24
CA ASP A 61 15.84 -8.85 -20.60
C ASP A 61 14.95 -7.60 -20.64
N ASN A 62 14.71 -6.93 -19.51
CA ASN A 62 13.79 -5.81 -19.44
C ASN A 62 14.45 -4.49 -19.93
N PRO A 63 13.93 -3.81 -20.99
CA PRO A 63 14.57 -2.63 -21.55
C PRO A 63 14.73 -1.45 -20.58
N LEU A 64 13.73 -1.18 -19.73
CA LEU A 64 13.79 -0.10 -18.75
C LEU A 64 14.80 -0.42 -17.62
N TYR A 65 14.83 -1.69 -17.20
CA TYR A 65 15.82 -2.19 -16.25
C TYR A 65 17.24 -2.05 -16.81
N LEU A 66 17.48 -2.55 -18.03
CA LEU A 66 18.75 -2.48 -18.73
C LEU A 66 19.21 -1.03 -18.89
N GLN A 67 18.33 -0.12 -19.31
CA GLN A 67 18.65 1.30 -19.43
C GLN A 67 19.08 1.92 -18.08
N ARG A 68 18.42 1.56 -16.97
CA ARG A 68 18.80 2.04 -15.64
C ARG A 68 20.16 1.50 -15.21
N ARG A 69 20.42 0.22 -15.49
CA ARG A 69 21.69 -0.43 -15.21
C ARG A 69 22.83 0.17 -16.03
N GLU A 70 22.66 0.36 -17.34
CA GLU A 70 23.65 1.02 -18.20
C GLU A 70 24.03 2.43 -17.73
N ARG A 71 23.05 3.18 -17.20
CA ARG A 71 23.34 4.49 -16.57
C ARG A 71 24.18 4.33 -15.31
N ALA A 72 23.91 3.32 -14.50
CA ALA A 72 24.70 3.03 -13.32
C ALA A 72 26.14 2.61 -13.69
N ASP A 73 26.29 1.74 -14.70
CA ASP A 73 27.59 1.30 -15.24
C ASP A 73 28.39 2.46 -15.83
N ALA A 74 27.71 3.45 -16.41
CA ALA A 74 28.31 4.71 -16.88
C ALA A 74 28.56 5.73 -15.75
N ASP A 75 28.46 5.32 -14.49
CA ASP A 75 28.69 6.13 -13.29
C ASP A 75 27.82 7.41 -13.22
N LYS A 76 26.63 7.38 -13.85
CA LYS A 76 25.72 8.53 -13.88
C LYS A 76 24.87 8.55 -12.60
N PRO A 77 24.84 9.66 -11.85
CA PRO A 77 24.04 9.76 -10.63
C PRO A 77 22.54 9.64 -10.94
N PRO A 78 21.72 9.25 -9.94
CA PRO A 78 20.27 9.30 -10.06
C PRO A 78 19.80 10.72 -10.41
N SER A 79 18.77 10.81 -11.26
CA SER A 79 18.27 12.11 -11.73
C SER A 79 17.65 12.91 -10.58
N ARG A 80 18.03 14.18 -10.44
CA ARG A 80 17.43 15.14 -9.48
C ARG A 80 15.93 15.38 -9.68
N ALA A 81 15.39 15.03 -10.85
CA ALA A 81 13.96 15.09 -11.12
C ALA A 81 13.17 13.96 -10.43
N THR A 82 13.85 12.92 -9.97
CA THR A 82 13.25 11.83 -9.19
C THR A 82 13.41 12.10 -7.70
N ALA A 83 12.47 11.61 -6.87
CA ALA A 83 12.58 11.73 -5.42
C ALA A 83 13.91 11.15 -4.89
N LEU A 84 14.29 9.96 -5.36
CA LEU A 84 15.54 9.30 -4.95
C LEU A 84 16.77 10.14 -5.30
N GLY A 85 16.85 10.69 -6.52
CA GLY A 85 17.98 11.53 -6.92
C GLY A 85 18.00 12.90 -6.27
N ALA A 86 16.84 13.47 -5.93
CA ALA A 86 16.74 14.70 -5.16
C ALA A 86 17.29 14.49 -3.73
N VAL A 87 16.85 13.44 -3.03
CA VAL A 87 17.34 13.11 -1.69
C VAL A 87 18.83 12.78 -1.72
N ALA A 88 19.28 11.96 -2.67
CA ALA A 88 20.70 11.62 -2.82
C ALA A 88 21.58 12.87 -3.04
N SER A 89 21.11 13.84 -3.83
CA SER A 89 21.83 15.10 -4.07
C SER A 89 21.90 16.01 -2.84
N VAL A 90 20.93 15.92 -1.92
CA VAL A 90 20.95 16.64 -0.65
C VAL A 90 21.96 16.01 0.30
N ARG A 91 22.04 14.67 0.33
CA ARG A 91 22.95 13.93 1.21
C ARG A 91 24.41 14.03 0.78
N ALA A 92 24.67 13.98 -0.52
CA ALA A 92 26.01 14.10 -1.08
C ALA A 92 26.11 15.34 -2.00
N PRO A 93 26.16 16.55 -1.43
CA PRO A 93 26.22 17.78 -2.23
C PRO A 93 27.56 17.88 -2.98
N GLY A 94 27.50 18.35 -4.23
CA GLY A 94 28.70 18.61 -5.05
C GLY A 94 29.32 17.38 -5.73
N THR A 95 28.82 16.17 -5.49
CA THR A 95 29.29 14.96 -6.19
C THR A 95 28.69 14.86 -7.59
N SER A 96 29.53 14.56 -8.58
CA SER A 96 29.14 14.40 -9.99
C SER A 96 29.10 12.95 -10.47
N SER A 97 29.78 12.03 -9.78
CA SER A 97 29.73 10.59 -10.04
C SER A 97 28.71 9.88 -9.15
N ARG A 98 28.11 8.81 -9.67
CA ARG A 98 27.24 7.93 -8.90
C ARG A 98 28.00 7.24 -7.77
N GLN A 99 29.19 6.73 -8.06
CA GLN A 99 29.99 5.97 -7.11
C GLN A 99 30.39 6.83 -5.90
N ALA A 100 30.88 8.07 -6.13
CA ALA A 100 31.24 8.95 -5.02
C ALA A 100 30.01 9.35 -4.19
N MET A 101 28.87 9.58 -4.85
CA MET A 101 27.60 9.88 -4.17
C MET A 101 27.17 8.70 -3.28
N MET A 102 27.23 7.48 -3.82
CA MET A 102 26.89 6.25 -3.11
C MET A 102 27.83 6.01 -1.92
N GLU A 103 29.14 6.07 -2.14
CA GLU A 103 30.16 5.84 -1.11
C GLU A 103 30.06 6.85 0.03
N GLY A 104 29.78 8.13 -0.29
CA GLY A 104 29.54 9.17 0.70
C GLY A 104 28.34 8.85 1.59
N ILE A 105 27.19 8.55 0.97
CA ILE A 105 25.96 8.21 1.70
C ILE A 105 26.12 6.94 2.56
N LEU A 106 26.71 5.88 1.99
CA LEU A 106 26.95 4.64 2.73
C LEU A 106 27.96 4.82 3.88
N THR A 107 28.90 5.77 3.75
CA THR A 107 29.83 6.11 4.82
C THR A 107 29.13 6.86 5.94
N GLU A 108 28.23 7.79 5.64
CA GLU A 108 27.39 8.45 6.66
C GLU A 108 26.52 7.45 7.43
N ASP A 109 25.98 6.45 6.74
CA ASP A 109 25.05 5.48 7.31
C ASP A 109 25.72 4.28 7.99
N ARG A 110 27.05 4.15 7.89
CA ARG A 110 27.81 2.95 8.30
C ARG A 110 27.60 2.57 9.77
N ASP A 111 27.53 3.58 10.63
CA ASP A 111 27.48 3.40 12.08
C ASP A 111 26.05 3.44 12.63
N LEU A 112 25.03 3.41 11.76
CA LEU A 112 23.63 3.31 12.17
C LEU A 112 23.39 1.96 12.86
N VAL A 113 22.77 2.01 14.04
CA VAL A 113 22.38 0.82 14.81
C VAL A 113 20.87 0.77 14.98
N ALA A 114 20.30 -0.42 14.85
CA ALA A 114 18.88 -0.63 15.12
C ALA A 114 18.59 -0.40 16.61
N GLY A 115 17.60 0.44 16.90
CA GLY A 115 17.17 0.76 18.26
C GLY A 115 15.67 0.63 18.42
N HIS A 116 15.23 0.41 19.66
CA HIS A 116 13.81 0.36 20.03
C HIS A 116 13.51 1.58 20.90
N PHE A 117 12.86 2.58 20.31
CA PHE A 117 12.57 3.85 20.96
C PHE A 117 11.06 4.12 20.98
N GLY A 118 10.59 4.82 22.02
CA GLY A 118 9.22 5.34 22.10
C GLY A 118 8.26 4.50 22.93
N THR A 119 7.11 5.10 23.22
CA THR A 119 5.94 4.42 23.83
C THR A 119 4.92 4.18 22.73
N VAL A 120 4.63 2.91 22.44
CA VAL A 120 3.56 2.52 21.52
C VAL A 120 2.26 2.35 22.31
N HIS A 121 1.19 2.95 21.81
CA HIS A 121 -0.16 2.74 22.34
C HIS A 121 -0.89 1.73 21.46
N TYR A 122 -1.45 0.70 22.08
CA TYR A 122 -2.21 -0.32 21.37
C TYR A 122 -3.46 -0.72 22.15
N LYS A 123 -4.46 -1.23 21.43
CA LYS A 123 -5.65 -1.86 21.99
C LYS A 123 -5.43 -3.37 22.05
N PRO A 124 -5.45 -4.01 23.24
CA PRO A 124 -5.43 -5.46 23.33
C PRO A 124 -6.79 -6.04 22.93
N VAL A 125 -6.77 -7.11 22.15
CA VAL A 125 -7.99 -7.89 21.80
C VAL A 125 -7.63 -9.37 21.74
N THR A 126 -8.56 -10.22 22.16
CA THR A 126 -8.43 -11.69 22.02
C THR A 126 -9.39 -12.15 20.93
N VAL A 127 -8.86 -12.85 19.92
CA VAL A 127 -9.66 -13.41 18.81
C VAL A 127 -9.23 -14.86 18.63
N CYS A 128 -10.18 -15.80 18.67
CA CYS A 128 -9.90 -17.25 18.59
C CYS A 128 -8.83 -17.72 19.60
N GLY A 129 -8.79 -17.13 20.80
CA GLY A 129 -7.78 -17.44 21.82
C GLY A 129 -6.38 -16.86 21.56
N VAL A 130 -6.20 -16.09 20.48
CA VAL A 130 -4.95 -15.38 20.15
C VAL A 130 -5.01 -13.95 20.68
N GLU A 131 -4.01 -13.56 21.47
CA GLU A 131 -3.84 -12.20 22.00
C GLU A 131 -3.20 -11.28 20.96
N LEU A 132 -3.98 -10.34 20.44
CA LEU A 132 -3.55 -9.36 19.46
C LEU A 132 -3.34 -7.98 20.10
N LYS A 133 -2.40 -7.22 19.54
CA LYS A 133 -2.20 -5.81 19.88
C LYS A 133 -2.45 -4.97 18.63
N LEU A 134 -3.45 -4.11 18.69
CA LEU A 134 -3.82 -3.21 17.59
C LEU A 134 -3.23 -1.82 17.84
N GLU A 135 -2.16 -1.49 17.14
CA GLU A 135 -1.50 -0.18 17.19
C GLU A 135 -2.06 0.74 16.08
N PRO A 136 -2.81 1.80 16.42
CA PRO A 136 -3.27 2.76 15.43
C PRO A 136 -2.08 3.56 14.86
N LEU A 137 -1.98 3.67 13.53
CA LEU A 137 -0.94 4.48 12.88
C LEU A 137 -1.32 5.97 12.80
N GLN A 138 -2.62 6.26 12.70
CA GLN A 138 -3.23 7.59 12.72
C GLN A 138 -4.69 7.43 13.23
N PRO A 139 -5.38 8.47 13.75
CA PRO A 139 -6.71 8.30 14.35
C PRO A 139 -7.78 7.63 13.46
N SER A 140 -7.84 7.94 12.17
CA SER A 140 -8.86 7.48 11.22
C SER A 140 -8.41 6.40 10.22
N ILE A 141 -7.11 6.21 10.00
CA ILE A 141 -6.54 5.27 9.03
C ILE A 141 -5.33 4.54 9.61
N GLY A 142 -5.13 3.29 9.20
CA GLY A 142 -3.93 2.52 9.51
C GLY A 142 -3.95 1.85 10.88
N THR A 143 -3.63 0.56 10.90
CA THR A 143 -3.39 -0.19 12.14
C THR A 143 -2.32 -1.25 11.92
N ALA A 144 -1.27 -1.23 12.75
CA ALA A 144 -0.34 -2.34 12.85
C ALA A 144 -0.87 -3.37 13.85
N VAL A 145 -0.96 -4.61 13.40
CA VAL A 145 -1.40 -5.79 14.15
C VAL A 145 -0.17 -6.57 14.56
N HIS A 146 -0.05 -6.81 15.87
CA HIS A 146 1.02 -7.60 16.45
C HIS A 146 0.44 -8.82 17.18
N GLY A 147 1.26 -9.86 17.36
CA GLY A 147 0.89 -11.07 18.11
C GLY A 147 0.16 -12.14 17.29
N ILE A 148 0.07 -11.97 15.97
CA ILE A 148 -0.53 -12.93 15.05
C ILE A 148 0.53 -13.63 14.20
N ASP A 149 0.34 -14.93 13.97
CA ASP A 149 1.04 -15.69 12.95
C ASP A 149 0.07 -15.99 11.81
N LEU A 150 0.26 -15.34 10.66
CA LEU A 150 -0.65 -15.51 9.52
C LEU A 150 -0.54 -16.90 8.87
N ALA A 151 0.48 -17.70 9.17
CA ALA A 151 0.59 -19.07 8.65
C ALA A 151 -0.45 -20.02 9.28
N THR A 152 -0.91 -19.71 10.49
CA THR A 152 -1.76 -20.61 11.29
C THR A 152 -3.08 -19.95 11.72
N ALA A 153 -3.09 -18.62 11.88
CA ALA A 153 -4.28 -17.91 12.37
C ALA A 153 -5.45 -17.89 11.37
N LEU A 154 -5.20 -18.19 10.09
CA LEU A 154 -6.21 -18.16 9.02
C LEU A 154 -7.08 -19.42 8.97
N ASP A 155 -6.70 -20.49 9.69
CA ASP A 155 -7.50 -21.71 9.79
C ASP A 155 -8.81 -21.48 10.58
N GLU A 156 -8.87 -20.38 11.34
CA GLU A 156 -10.03 -19.97 12.13
C GLU A 156 -10.87 -18.91 11.37
N PRO A 157 -12.09 -19.24 10.90
CA PRO A 157 -12.90 -18.31 10.11
C PRO A 157 -13.21 -16.98 10.82
N ASP A 158 -13.43 -17.04 12.13
CA ASP A 158 -13.71 -15.86 12.97
C ASP A 158 -12.53 -14.88 13.00
N MET A 159 -11.29 -15.38 12.87
CA MET A 159 -10.10 -14.53 12.74
C MET A 159 -10.11 -13.79 11.40
N VAL A 160 -10.43 -14.47 10.29
CA VAL A 160 -10.51 -13.85 8.97
C VAL A 160 -11.61 -12.79 8.93
N GLU A 161 -12.79 -13.06 9.51
CA GLU A 161 -13.88 -12.09 9.63
C GLU A 161 -13.43 -10.85 10.43
N PHE A 162 -12.77 -11.06 11.57
CA PHE A 162 -12.22 -9.98 12.39
C PHE A 162 -11.22 -9.12 11.60
N LEU A 163 -10.27 -9.75 10.90
CA LEU A 163 -9.27 -9.04 10.10
C LEU A 163 -9.91 -8.28 8.93
N ARG A 164 -10.95 -8.84 8.28
CA ARG A 164 -11.71 -8.14 7.23
C ARG A 164 -12.42 -6.91 7.79
N ALA A 165 -13.09 -7.04 8.94
CA ALA A 165 -13.76 -5.92 9.59
C ALA A 165 -12.76 -4.82 9.98
N LEU A 166 -11.61 -5.20 10.57
CA LEU A 166 -10.54 -4.27 10.91
C LEU A 166 -9.99 -3.58 9.66
N TRP A 167 -9.72 -4.32 8.59
CA TRP A 167 -9.25 -3.75 7.33
C TRP A 167 -10.26 -2.78 6.71
N LEU A 168 -11.55 -3.14 6.68
CA LEU A 168 -12.60 -2.23 6.19
C LEU A 168 -12.77 -1.00 7.08
N GLU A 169 -12.52 -1.08 8.39
CA GLU A 169 -12.55 0.04 9.34
C GLU A 169 -11.30 0.93 9.23
N ARG A 170 -10.12 0.34 9.04
CA ARG A 170 -8.85 1.05 9.13
C ARG A 170 -8.25 1.37 7.78
N ARG A 171 -8.82 0.82 6.70
CA ARG A 171 -8.43 0.92 5.28
C ARG A 171 -7.04 0.38 4.96
N VAL A 172 -6.10 0.49 5.90
CA VAL A 172 -4.75 -0.03 5.85
C VAL A 172 -4.51 -0.82 7.13
N VAL A 173 -4.07 -2.06 6.99
CA VAL A 173 -3.60 -2.89 8.09
C VAL A 173 -2.21 -3.40 7.79
N ALA A 174 -1.38 -3.51 8.82
CA ALA A 174 -0.05 -4.08 8.71
C ALA A 174 0.11 -5.21 9.71
N PHE A 175 0.87 -6.25 9.37
CA PHE A 175 1.15 -7.39 10.23
C PHE A 175 2.65 -7.45 10.45
N ARG A 176 3.08 -7.38 11.71
CA ARG A 176 4.51 -7.40 12.07
C ARG A 176 5.01 -8.82 12.29
N GLY A 177 6.30 -9.04 12.07
CA GLY A 177 6.97 -10.30 12.45
C GLY A 177 6.68 -11.49 11.53
N GLN A 178 6.29 -11.29 10.28
CA GLN A 178 5.91 -12.35 9.33
C GLN A 178 7.08 -12.83 8.45
N ASN A 179 8.32 -12.74 8.94
CA ASN A 179 9.52 -13.11 8.17
C ASN A 179 9.54 -14.57 7.73
N HIS A 180 8.83 -15.44 8.46
CA HIS A 180 8.73 -16.87 8.22
C HIS A 180 7.76 -17.24 7.10
N LEU A 181 6.91 -16.33 6.63
CA LEU A 181 5.93 -16.67 5.60
C LEU A 181 6.58 -16.93 4.24
N THR A 182 6.22 -18.05 3.64
CA THR A 182 6.52 -18.37 2.25
C THR A 182 5.61 -17.59 1.31
N ARG A 183 5.91 -17.64 0.00
CA ARG A 183 5.06 -17.00 -1.03
C ARG A 183 3.71 -17.68 -1.13
N GLU A 184 3.65 -19.00 -0.99
CA GLU A 184 2.42 -19.78 -0.98
C GLU A 184 1.53 -19.39 0.22
N GLN A 185 2.12 -19.20 1.40
CA GLN A 185 1.38 -18.73 2.57
C GLN A 185 0.90 -17.27 2.40
N MET A 186 1.67 -16.44 1.71
CA MET A 186 1.24 -15.08 1.35
C MET A 186 0.06 -15.10 0.37
N VAL A 187 0.05 -16.03 -0.58
CA VAL A 187 -1.07 -16.25 -1.51
C VAL A 187 -2.29 -16.72 -0.74
N ALA A 188 -2.16 -17.74 0.11
CA ALA A 188 -3.26 -18.23 0.95
C ALA A 188 -3.86 -17.11 1.83
N PHE A 189 -3.00 -16.25 2.40
CA PHE A 189 -3.45 -15.06 3.12
C PHE A 189 -4.28 -14.12 2.24
N ALA A 190 -3.80 -13.80 1.04
CA ALA A 190 -4.51 -12.90 0.13
C ALA A 190 -5.85 -13.48 -0.36
N GLU A 191 -5.90 -14.79 -0.61
CA GLU A 191 -7.11 -15.52 -1.02
C GLU A 191 -8.23 -15.50 0.04
N CYS A 192 -7.89 -15.31 1.32
CA CYS A 192 -8.89 -15.11 2.38
C CYS A 192 -9.74 -13.84 2.20
N PHE A 193 -9.25 -12.86 1.43
CA PHE A 193 -9.92 -11.56 1.28
C PHE A 193 -10.55 -11.34 -0.09
N GLY A 194 -10.11 -12.08 -1.12
CA GLY A 194 -10.66 -11.97 -2.47
C GLY A 194 -9.94 -12.87 -3.48
N GLU A 195 -10.23 -12.67 -4.76
CA GLU A 195 -9.60 -13.44 -5.85
C GLU A 195 -8.19 -12.91 -6.15
N VAL A 196 -7.22 -13.82 -6.25
CA VAL A 196 -5.82 -13.53 -6.60
C VAL A 196 -5.52 -14.06 -8.01
N GLY A 197 -4.56 -13.46 -8.72
CA GLY A 197 -4.15 -13.88 -10.06
C GLY A 197 -4.45 -12.87 -11.17
N ALA A 198 -4.72 -11.62 -10.78
CA ALA A 198 -4.99 -10.52 -11.69
C ALA A 198 -4.17 -9.27 -11.26
N PRO A 199 -2.94 -9.09 -11.78
CA PRO A 199 -1.93 -8.20 -11.22
C PRO A 199 -2.31 -6.72 -11.34
N PHE A 200 -3.19 -6.39 -12.29
CA PHE A 200 -3.60 -5.03 -12.62
C PHE A 200 -5.11 -4.89 -12.81
N GLY A 201 -5.94 -5.65 -12.10
CA GLY A 201 -7.39 -5.72 -12.37
C GLY A 201 -7.76 -6.95 -13.21
N GLU A 202 -9.06 -7.20 -13.38
CA GLU A 202 -9.55 -8.39 -14.11
C GLU A 202 -8.93 -8.52 -15.50
N ARG A 203 -8.49 -9.74 -15.86
CA ARG A 203 -7.75 -10.05 -17.09
C ARG A 203 -8.65 -9.88 -18.32
N GLU A 204 -8.78 -8.66 -18.83
CA GLU A 204 -9.19 -8.44 -20.21
C GLU A 204 -7.97 -8.49 -21.13
N HIS A 205 -6.84 -7.88 -20.73
CA HIS A 205 -5.58 -7.87 -21.47
C HIS A 205 -4.38 -7.83 -20.51
N MET A 206 -3.23 -8.37 -20.93
CA MET A 206 -1.97 -8.27 -20.18
C MET A 206 -1.20 -7.03 -20.64
N PRO A 207 -0.62 -6.22 -19.74
CA PRO A 207 0.32 -5.19 -20.15
C PRO A 207 1.44 -5.81 -20.99
N ASN A 208 1.72 -5.23 -22.15
CA ASN A 208 2.75 -5.72 -23.08
C ASN A 208 3.78 -4.65 -23.43
N SER A 209 3.85 -3.61 -22.59
CA SER A 209 4.78 -2.51 -22.78
C SER A 209 6.23 -2.97 -22.56
N PRO A 210 7.19 -2.60 -23.42
CA PRO A 210 8.61 -2.76 -23.14
C PRO A 210 9.07 -1.93 -21.91
N HIS A 211 8.19 -1.08 -21.38
CA HIS A 211 8.39 -0.31 -20.16
C HIS A 211 7.67 -0.89 -18.93
N ASP A 212 6.88 -1.96 -19.10
CA ASP A 212 6.49 -2.79 -17.95
C ASP A 212 7.76 -3.42 -17.42
N LEU A 213 8.04 -3.30 -16.13
CA LEU A 213 9.24 -3.88 -15.52
C LEU A 213 9.18 -5.43 -15.50
N ASN A 214 8.08 -6.05 -15.94
CA ASN A 214 7.83 -7.50 -15.93
C ASN A 214 8.34 -8.14 -14.63
N GLN A 215 7.84 -7.60 -13.53
CA GLN A 215 8.24 -7.93 -12.18
C GLN A 215 7.60 -9.22 -11.66
N GLN A 216 6.94 -9.99 -12.52
CA GLN A 216 6.16 -11.14 -12.09
C GLN A 216 7.06 -12.33 -11.75
N ILE A 217 6.81 -12.95 -10.60
CA ILE A 217 7.41 -14.22 -10.22
C ILE A 217 6.83 -15.32 -11.09
N LYS A 218 7.70 -16.00 -11.83
CA LYS A 218 7.38 -17.20 -12.61
C LYS A 218 7.75 -18.45 -11.81
N ALA A 219 6.91 -18.81 -10.84
CA ALA A 219 7.06 -20.03 -10.04
C ALA A 219 5.76 -20.86 -10.07
N PRO A 220 5.85 -22.21 -10.14
CA PRO A 220 4.66 -23.06 -10.05
C PRO A 220 3.86 -22.78 -8.78
N GLY A 221 2.54 -22.59 -8.91
CA GLY A 221 1.65 -22.35 -7.77
C GLY A 221 1.66 -20.93 -7.20
N ILE A 222 2.50 -20.02 -7.73
CA ILE A 222 2.48 -18.60 -7.36
C ILE A 222 1.75 -17.80 -8.46
N PRO A 223 0.49 -17.37 -8.23
CA PRO A 223 -0.20 -16.50 -9.18
C PRO A 223 0.45 -15.11 -9.21
N ASP A 224 0.44 -14.45 -10.38
CA ASP A 224 0.91 -13.09 -10.75
C ASP A 224 1.43 -12.16 -9.61
N MET A 225 2.42 -12.62 -8.85
CA MET A 225 3.04 -11.89 -7.74
C MET A 225 4.15 -11.00 -8.30
N LEU A 226 4.15 -9.71 -7.94
CA LEU A 226 5.15 -8.76 -8.40
C LEU A 226 6.30 -8.65 -7.41
N VAL A 227 7.54 -8.60 -7.90
CA VAL A 227 8.76 -8.28 -7.14
C VAL A 227 9.15 -6.85 -7.44
N LEU A 228 9.23 -6.00 -6.41
CA LEU A 228 9.54 -4.58 -6.55
C LEU A 228 10.94 -4.31 -5.95
N PRO A 229 12.04 -4.61 -6.67
CA PRO A 229 13.37 -4.27 -6.22
C PRO A 229 13.67 -2.78 -6.48
N SER A 230 14.45 -2.19 -5.57
CA SER A 230 15.16 -0.95 -5.79
C SER A 230 16.50 -1.03 -5.09
N ASP A 231 17.57 -0.63 -5.76
CA ASP A 231 18.93 -0.69 -5.24
C ASP A 231 19.80 0.43 -5.79
N GLU A 232 21.11 0.34 -5.53
CA GLU A 232 22.11 1.31 -5.95
C GLU A 232 22.27 1.37 -7.47
N THR A 233 21.84 0.38 -8.24
CA THR A 233 21.94 0.29 -9.71
C THR A 233 20.62 0.61 -10.40
N VAL A 234 19.50 0.13 -9.85
CA VAL A 234 18.14 0.27 -10.39
C VAL A 234 17.26 0.99 -9.36
N PRO A 235 17.47 2.31 -9.14
CA PRO A 235 16.67 3.08 -8.20
C PRO A 235 15.23 3.16 -8.67
N ASN A 236 14.27 2.78 -7.81
CA ASN A 236 12.85 2.81 -8.13
C ASN A 236 11.98 3.07 -6.89
N ALA A 237 11.03 3.98 -7.01
CA ALA A 237 9.96 4.16 -6.03
C ALA A 237 8.71 4.72 -6.72
N ALA A 238 7.54 4.16 -6.41
CA ALA A 238 6.25 4.65 -6.87
C ALA A 238 5.82 5.88 -6.04
N SER A 239 6.54 6.99 -6.18
CA SER A 239 6.42 8.17 -5.30
C SER A 239 5.27 9.13 -5.62
N GLY A 240 4.53 8.92 -6.71
CA GLY A 240 3.29 9.66 -6.96
C GLY A 240 2.14 9.12 -6.11
N TRP A 241 1.28 9.99 -5.59
CA TRP A 241 0.04 9.56 -4.92
C TRP A 241 -0.90 8.90 -5.93
N HIS A 242 -1.30 7.66 -5.65
CA HIS A 242 -2.22 6.92 -6.51
C HIS A 242 -3.01 5.82 -5.81
N SER A 243 -4.17 5.48 -6.36
CA SER A 243 -4.76 4.14 -6.23
C SER A 243 -4.34 3.30 -7.44
N ASP A 244 -4.08 2.02 -7.22
CA ASP A 244 -3.64 1.07 -8.24
C ASP A 244 -4.69 0.93 -9.35
N ALA A 245 -4.21 0.94 -10.61
CA ALA A 245 -4.94 0.54 -11.82
C ALA A 245 -6.34 1.16 -12.03
N THR A 246 -6.56 2.42 -11.62
CA THR A 246 -7.85 3.11 -11.83
C THR A 246 -8.16 3.45 -13.31
N TRP A 247 -7.24 3.16 -14.21
CA TRP A 247 -7.45 3.21 -15.67
C TRP A 247 -8.15 1.95 -16.21
N GLN A 248 -8.46 0.97 -15.35
CA GLN A 248 -9.25 -0.21 -15.66
C GLN A 248 -10.74 0.00 -15.38
N PRO A 249 -11.66 -0.57 -16.18
CA PRO A 249 -13.09 -0.59 -15.85
C PRO A 249 -13.41 -1.26 -14.51
N ARG A 250 -12.61 -2.27 -14.13
CA ARG A 250 -12.73 -3.07 -12.91
C ARG A 250 -11.40 -3.07 -12.13
N PRO A 251 -11.08 -1.96 -11.43
CA PRO A 251 -9.84 -1.82 -10.67
C PRO A 251 -9.76 -2.83 -9.52
N PRO A 252 -8.55 -3.16 -9.04
CA PRO A 252 -8.39 -4.07 -7.92
C PRO A 252 -9.01 -3.53 -6.64
N MET A 253 -9.50 -4.46 -5.81
CA MET A 253 -10.09 -4.18 -4.51
C MET A 253 -9.01 -3.83 -3.49
N ALA A 254 -7.92 -4.59 -3.48
CA ALA A 254 -6.87 -4.45 -2.48
C ALA A 254 -5.51 -4.85 -3.07
N SER A 255 -4.46 -4.51 -2.32
CA SER A 255 -3.11 -5.01 -2.57
C SER A 255 -2.53 -5.48 -1.23
N VAL A 256 -1.74 -6.55 -1.29
CA VAL A 256 -0.93 -7.06 -0.16
C VAL A 256 0.53 -6.94 -0.56
N LEU A 257 1.34 -6.34 0.30
CA LEU A 257 2.76 -6.09 0.07
C LEU A 257 3.58 -6.62 1.24
N MET A 258 4.52 -7.52 0.96
CA MET A 258 5.45 -8.07 1.93
C MET A 258 6.82 -7.43 1.76
N CYS A 259 7.38 -6.94 2.87
CA CYS A 259 8.75 -6.46 2.92
C CYS A 259 9.71 -7.63 3.16
N ARG A 260 10.56 -7.92 2.17
CA ARG A 260 11.66 -8.88 2.30
C ARG A 260 12.93 -8.20 2.78
N GLU A 261 13.17 -6.98 2.31
CA GLU A 261 14.31 -6.15 2.70
C GLU A 261 13.89 -4.69 2.79
N ALA A 262 14.26 -4.03 3.88
CA ALA A 262 14.02 -2.61 4.10
C ALA A 262 15.37 -1.88 4.28
N PRO A 263 15.49 -0.65 3.77
CA PRO A 263 16.63 0.20 4.08
C PRO A 263 16.65 0.55 5.59
N PRO A 264 17.81 0.90 6.17
CA PRO A 264 17.89 1.26 7.59
C PRO A 264 17.04 2.50 7.93
N VAL A 265 16.93 3.45 7.00
CA VAL A 265 16.12 4.66 7.10
C VAL A 265 15.48 4.96 5.73
N GLY A 266 14.22 5.41 5.73
CA GLY A 266 13.47 5.72 4.51
C GLY A 266 12.78 4.49 3.89
N GLY A 267 12.24 4.65 2.68
CA GLY A 267 11.59 3.57 1.92
C GLY A 267 10.18 3.22 2.39
N ASP A 268 9.60 4.06 3.23
CA ASP A 268 8.25 3.90 3.79
C ASP A 268 7.17 3.98 2.71
N THR A 269 5.95 3.59 3.08
CA THR A 269 4.77 3.85 2.24
C THR A 269 3.80 4.74 3.00
N CYS A 270 3.48 5.89 2.41
CA CYS A 270 2.46 6.78 2.90
C CYS A 270 1.12 6.40 2.27
N PHE A 271 0.04 6.45 3.05
CA PHE A 271 -1.33 6.23 2.61
C PHE A 271 -2.15 7.48 2.90
N CYS A 272 -3.15 7.78 2.08
CA CYS A 272 -4.05 8.92 2.23
C CYS A 272 -5.51 8.42 2.18
N ASP A 273 -6.29 8.78 3.18
CA ASP A 273 -7.68 8.36 3.36
C ASP A 273 -8.61 9.11 2.38
N CYS A 274 -9.17 8.38 1.40
CA CYS A 274 -10.08 8.97 0.42
C CYS A 274 -11.44 9.35 1.03
N TYR A 275 -11.81 8.82 2.21
CA TYR A 275 -12.95 9.33 2.96
C TYR A 275 -12.63 10.68 3.57
N GLY A 276 -11.45 10.85 4.16
CA GLY A 276 -10.97 12.14 4.65
C GLY A 276 -10.89 13.19 3.54
N MET A 277 -10.41 12.78 2.36
CA MET A 277 -10.38 13.63 1.17
C MET A 277 -11.78 14.09 0.73
N TRP A 278 -12.77 13.19 0.74
CA TRP A 278 -14.17 13.57 0.48
C TRP A 278 -14.68 14.51 1.57
N GLU A 279 -14.55 14.13 2.84
CA GLU A 279 -15.13 14.87 3.94
C GLU A 279 -14.57 16.29 4.08
N GLY A 280 -13.29 16.46 3.76
CA GLY A 280 -12.60 17.75 3.74
C GLY A 280 -13.03 18.73 2.65
N LEU A 281 -13.92 18.35 1.73
CA LEU A 281 -14.46 19.25 0.71
C LEU A 281 -15.61 20.11 1.27
N PRO A 282 -15.70 21.40 0.88
CA PRO A 282 -16.88 22.23 1.14
C PRO A 282 -18.15 21.58 0.58
N ARG A 283 -19.28 21.82 1.24
CA ARG A 283 -20.57 21.22 0.86
C ARG A 283 -20.96 21.57 -0.58
N GLU A 284 -20.74 22.81 -0.99
CA GLU A 284 -21.07 23.31 -2.32
C GLU A 284 -20.21 22.62 -3.39
N VAL A 285 -18.96 22.28 -3.06
CA VAL A 285 -18.08 21.51 -3.95
C VAL A 285 -18.58 20.08 -4.07
N LYS A 286 -18.94 19.42 -2.96
CA LYS A 286 -19.51 18.07 -2.97
C LYS A 286 -20.76 17.99 -3.87
N GLN A 287 -21.72 18.89 -3.68
CA GLN A 287 -22.96 18.96 -4.46
C GLN A 287 -22.72 19.12 -5.96
N ARG A 288 -21.67 19.86 -6.34
CA ARG A 288 -21.33 20.10 -7.73
C ARG A 288 -20.66 18.90 -8.41
N ILE A 289 -19.96 18.06 -7.65
CA ILE A 289 -19.15 16.97 -8.20
C ILE A 289 -19.72 15.57 -7.98
N GLU A 290 -20.72 15.41 -7.11
CA GLU A 290 -21.18 14.08 -6.64
C GLU A 290 -21.70 13.19 -7.78
N HIS A 291 -22.27 13.78 -8.83
CA HIS A 291 -22.75 13.06 -10.01
C HIS A 291 -21.82 13.16 -11.23
N LEU A 292 -20.64 13.76 -11.07
CA LEU A 292 -19.66 13.83 -12.14
C LEU A 292 -18.90 12.51 -12.26
N THR A 293 -18.43 12.27 -13.48
CA THR A 293 -17.48 11.21 -13.82
C THR A 293 -16.19 11.82 -14.32
N ALA A 294 -15.08 11.11 -14.16
CA ALA A 294 -13.74 11.53 -14.55
C ALA A 294 -13.07 10.48 -15.42
N VAL A 295 -12.19 10.95 -16.31
CA VAL A 295 -11.41 10.11 -17.23
C VAL A 295 -10.07 9.77 -16.57
N HIS A 296 -9.85 8.48 -16.34
CA HIS A 296 -8.62 7.91 -15.81
C HIS A 296 -7.81 7.33 -16.96
N VAL A 297 -6.57 7.77 -17.12
CA VAL A 297 -5.69 7.37 -18.21
C VAL A 297 -4.45 6.72 -17.63
N GLY A 298 -4.10 5.53 -18.14
CA GLY A 298 -2.87 4.84 -17.81
C GLY A 298 -1.62 5.61 -18.25
N THR A 299 -0.48 4.93 -18.21
CA THR A 299 0.80 5.47 -18.72
C THR A 299 1.35 4.52 -19.77
N VAL A 300 2.44 4.91 -20.43
CA VAL A 300 3.10 4.06 -21.45
C VAL A 300 3.47 2.68 -20.90
N GLY A 301 3.83 2.58 -19.61
CA GLY A 301 4.12 1.28 -18.97
C GLY A 301 2.88 0.39 -18.78
N HIS A 302 1.69 0.93 -18.91
CA HIS A 302 0.41 0.22 -18.76
C HIS A 302 -0.23 -0.14 -20.10
N GLN A 303 0.47 0.06 -21.23
CA GLN A 303 -0.10 -0.21 -22.55
C GLN A 303 -0.54 -1.67 -22.67
N MET A 304 -1.72 -1.85 -23.24
CA MET A 304 -2.35 -3.11 -23.57
C MET A 304 -2.55 -3.12 -25.07
N ASP A 305 -1.94 -4.09 -25.76
CA ASP A 305 -1.97 -4.16 -27.23
C ASP A 305 -1.51 -2.86 -27.91
N GLY A 306 -0.49 -2.21 -27.31
CA GLY A 306 0.07 -0.95 -27.80
C GLY A 306 -0.78 0.30 -27.51
N VAL A 307 -1.93 0.14 -26.83
CA VAL A 307 -2.85 1.24 -26.51
C VAL A 307 -2.80 1.56 -25.03
N THR A 308 -2.74 2.86 -24.69
CA THR A 308 -2.82 3.28 -23.28
C THR A 308 -4.26 3.12 -22.79
N PRO A 309 -4.51 2.34 -21.72
CA PRO A 309 -5.85 2.07 -21.26
C PRO A 309 -6.50 3.33 -20.65
N VAL A 310 -7.82 3.42 -20.82
CA VAL A 310 -8.66 4.53 -20.37
C VAL A 310 -9.93 3.98 -19.75
N ALA A 311 -10.32 4.50 -18.59
CA ALA A 311 -11.59 4.21 -17.94
C ALA A 311 -12.29 5.50 -17.50
N VAL A 312 -13.61 5.44 -17.38
CA VAL A 312 -14.44 6.53 -16.85
C VAL A 312 -15.07 6.06 -15.55
N HIS A 313 -14.88 6.83 -14.48
CA HIS A 313 -15.33 6.47 -13.14
C HIS A 313 -16.01 7.64 -12.44
N PRO A 314 -16.89 7.41 -11.46
CA PRO A 314 -17.52 8.49 -10.72
C PRO A 314 -16.49 9.22 -9.83
N VAL A 315 -16.64 10.54 -9.73
CA VAL A 315 -15.78 11.40 -8.91
C VAL A 315 -16.01 11.15 -7.42
N ALA A 316 -17.28 11.07 -7.02
CA ALA A 316 -17.68 10.53 -5.74
C ALA A 316 -17.94 9.03 -5.92
N ARG A 317 -17.26 8.17 -5.17
CA ARG A 317 -17.44 6.72 -5.28
C ARG A 317 -18.08 6.17 -4.00
N THR A 318 -19.09 5.33 -4.14
CA THR A 318 -19.61 4.54 -3.02
C THR A 318 -18.72 3.32 -2.80
N HIS A 319 -18.27 3.13 -1.56
CA HIS A 319 -17.56 1.92 -1.19
C HIS A 319 -18.55 0.75 -1.02
N PRO A 320 -18.40 -0.35 -1.78
CA PRO A 320 -19.47 -1.33 -1.93
C PRO A 320 -19.77 -2.13 -0.65
N GLU A 321 -18.83 -2.19 0.29
CA GLU A 321 -19.02 -2.91 1.58
C GLU A 321 -19.34 -2.00 2.76
N THR A 322 -18.95 -0.73 2.71
CA THR A 322 -19.11 0.18 3.85
C THR A 322 -20.21 1.22 3.62
N GLY A 323 -20.66 1.38 2.38
CA GLY A 323 -21.65 2.38 1.96
C GLY A 323 -21.14 3.83 2.01
N ARG A 324 -19.92 4.06 2.50
CA ARG A 324 -19.33 5.40 2.64
C ARG A 324 -18.86 5.95 1.29
N THR A 325 -18.84 7.27 1.16
CA THR A 325 -18.37 7.96 -0.06
C THR A 325 -16.89 8.34 0.02
N THR A 326 -16.12 7.99 -1.00
CA THR A 326 -14.72 8.37 -1.18
C THR A 326 -14.57 9.39 -2.31
N LEU A 327 -13.62 10.31 -2.21
CA LEU A 327 -13.18 11.10 -3.35
C LEU A 327 -12.29 10.21 -4.23
N TYR A 328 -12.77 9.86 -5.41
CA TYR A 328 -12.09 8.96 -6.35
C TYR A 328 -11.39 9.73 -7.47
N VAL A 329 -10.69 10.80 -7.08
CA VAL A 329 -9.87 11.63 -7.96
C VAL A 329 -8.45 11.61 -7.46
N GLN A 330 -7.51 11.32 -8.37
CA GLN A 330 -6.08 11.25 -8.06
C GLN A 330 -5.22 11.94 -9.13
N GLN A 331 -4.11 12.55 -8.73
CA GLN A 331 -3.13 13.16 -9.62
C GLN A 331 -2.52 12.16 -10.60
N GLY A 332 -2.28 10.92 -10.15
CA GLY A 332 -1.63 9.87 -10.93
C GLY A 332 -2.30 9.62 -12.28
N PHE A 333 -3.62 9.41 -12.28
CA PHE A 333 -4.34 8.92 -13.47
C PHE A 333 -5.50 9.80 -13.95
N VAL A 334 -6.08 10.67 -13.10
CA VAL A 334 -7.21 11.51 -13.53
C VAL A 334 -6.73 12.71 -14.34
N ARG A 335 -7.24 12.84 -15.56
CA ARG A 335 -6.86 13.91 -16.51
C ARG A 335 -7.90 15.02 -16.61
N ARG A 336 -9.17 14.66 -16.72
CA ARG A 336 -10.29 15.57 -16.91
C ARG A 336 -11.60 14.96 -16.40
N PHE A 337 -12.65 15.76 -16.25
CA PHE A 337 -14.00 15.24 -16.15
C PHE A 337 -14.45 14.66 -17.48
N ALA A 338 -15.46 13.80 -17.44
CA ALA A 338 -15.98 13.19 -18.65
C ALA A 338 -16.68 14.25 -19.52
N PRO A 339 -16.42 14.29 -20.85
CA PRO A 339 -16.88 15.39 -21.71
C PRO A 339 -18.40 15.61 -21.74
N GLU A 340 -19.20 14.58 -21.43
CA GLU A 340 -20.65 14.64 -21.37
C GLU A 340 -21.19 15.63 -20.34
N HIS A 341 -20.39 16.00 -19.33
CA HIS A 341 -20.78 16.99 -18.33
C HIS A 341 -20.68 18.43 -18.84
N GLY A 342 -20.04 18.66 -19.99
CA GLY A 342 -19.98 19.99 -20.63
C GLY A 342 -19.32 21.09 -19.80
N ILE A 343 -18.42 20.72 -18.87
CA ILE A 343 -17.76 21.66 -17.95
C ILE A 343 -16.74 22.49 -18.75
N PRO A 344 -16.78 23.84 -18.69
CA PRO A 344 -15.77 24.70 -19.31
C PRO A 344 -14.35 24.40 -18.81
N GLU A 345 -13.33 24.50 -19.67
CA GLU A 345 -11.95 24.12 -19.34
C GLU A 345 -11.39 24.85 -18.11
N ASP A 346 -11.67 26.15 -17.97
CA ASP A 346 -11.22 26.94 -16.82
C ASP A 346 -11.84 26.48 -15.51
N GLU A 347 -13.10 26.07 -15.60
CA GLU A 347 -13.89 25.58 -14.51
C GLU A 347 -13.43 24.18 -14.07
N GLU A 348 -13.18 23.31 -15.04
CA GLU A 348 -12.63 21.96 -14.83
C GLU A 348 -11.25 22.04 -14.15
N ARG A 349 -10.36 22.89 -14.67
CA ARG A 349 -9.01 23.05 -14.14
C ARG A 349 -9.04 23.46 -12.67
N GLU A 350 -9.89 24.41 -12.31
CA GLU A 350 -10.01 24.89 -10.94
C GLU A 350 -10.65 23.85 -10.02
N LEU A 351 -11.72 23.19 -10.46
CA LEU A 351 -12.33 22.09 -9.69
C LEU A 351 -11.33 20.96 -9.44
N LEU A 352 -10.67 20.45 -10.48
CA LEU A 352 -9.69 19.37 -10.32
C LEU A 352 -8.53 19.78 -9.41
N ARG A 353 -8.11 21.05 -9.43
CA ARG A 353 -7.11 21.59 -8.49
C ARG A 353 -7.62 21.48 -7.05
N VAL A 354 -8.85 21.92 -6.77
CA VAL A 354 -9.46 21.83 -5.43
C VAL A 354 -9.54 20.37 -4.94
N LEU A 355 -9.93 19.44 -5.82
CA LEU A 355 -10.01 18.01 -5.48
C LEU A 355 -8.64 17.41 -5.20
N LYS A 356 -7.66 17.67 -6.07
CA LYS A 356 -6.30 17.13 -5.96
C LYS A 356 -5.51 17.72 -4.78
N LEU A 357 -5.88 18.92 -4.29
CA LEU A 357 -5.32 19.50 -3.06
C LEU A 357 -5.74 18.78 -1.76
N GLN A 358 -6.64 17.81 -1.84
CA GLN A 358 -6.94 16.93 -0.70
C GLN A 358 -5.88 15.82 -0.55
N GLU A 359 -5.17 15.48 -1.61
CA GLU A 359 -4.19 14.39 -1.62
C GLU A 359 -3.00 14.71 -0.70
N GLY A 360 -2.61 13.74 0.12
CA GLY A 360 -1.42 13.86 0.96
C GLY A 360 -1.53 14.86 2.12
N ARG A 361 -2.73 15.36 2.44
CA ARG A 361 -2.93 16.18 3.63
C ARG A 361 -2.53 15.41 4.89
N PRO A 362 -1.64 15.95 5.75
CA PRO A 362 -1.12 15.22 6.91
C PRO A 362 -2.22 14.59 7.77
N GLU A 363 -3.32 15.32 7.98
CA GLU A 363 -4.46 14.88 8.80
C GLU A 363 -5.14 13.62 8.27
N TYR A 364 -5.05 13.35 6.97
CA TYR A 364 -5.68 12.20 6.31
C TYR A 364 -4.69 11.08 5.99
N THR A 365 -3.43 11.22 6.41
CA THR A 365 -2.38 10.29 6.02
C THR A 365 -1.86 9.46 7.19
N CYS A 366 -1.52 8.21 6.92
CA CYS A 366 -0.65 7.42 7.80
C CYS A 366 0.60 6.99 7.03
N ARG A 367 1.69 6.78 7.77
CA ARG A 367 2.96 6.29 7.21
C ARG A 367 3.25 4.91 7.78
N LEU A 368 3.36 3.92 6.89
CA LEU A 368 3.81 2.59 7.25
C LEU A 368 5.32 2.51 7.09
N ARG A 369 6.03 2.46 8.23
CA ARG A 369 7.46 2.17 8.26
C ARG A 369 7.70 0.70 8.07
N TRP A 370 8.47 0.36 7.04
CA TRP A 370 8.75 -1.04 6.70
C TRP A 370 9.87 -1.61 7.57
N GLU A 371 9.69 -2.87 7.95
CA GLU A 371 10.69 -3.72 8.56
C GLU A 371 10.60 -5.08 7.84
N PRO A 372 11.70 -5.85 7.74
CA PRO A 372 11.64 -7.20 7.20
C PRO A 372 10.53 -8.03 7.86
N GLY A 373 9.72 -8.69 7.04
CA GLY A 373 8.58 -9.49 7.49
C GLY A 373 7.36 -8.67 7.85
N THR A 374 7.35 -7.35 7.61
CA THR A 374 6.11 -6.59 7.65
C THR A 374 5.28 -6.89 6.41
N ILE A 375 4.01 -7.21 6.59
CA ILE A 375 3.02 -7.33 5.51
C ILE A 375 2.05 -6.17 5.64
N GLY A 376 1.89 -5.35 4.60
CA GLY A 376 0.87 -4.32 4.53
C GLY A 376 -0.26 -4.74 3.58
N MET A 377 -1.50 -4.53 3.98
CA MET A 377 -2.68 -4.70 3.14
C MET A 377 -3.49 -3.40 3.17
N TRP A 378 -3.90 -2.91 2.00
CA TRP A 378 -4.71 -1.70 1.90
C TRP A 378 -5.90 -1.87 0.97
N ASP A 379 -6.96 -1.13 1.29
CA ASP A 379 -8.18 -1.04 0.50
C ASP A 379 -8.01 -0.02 -0.61
N ASN A 380 -7.69 -0.52 -1.81
CA ASN A 380 -7.48 0.29 -3.00
C ASN A 380 -8.75 1.05 -3.43
N ARG A 381 -9.92 0.71 -2.87
CA ARG A 381 -11.17 1.41 -3.09
C ARG A 381 -11.30 2.66 -2.20
N ALA A 382 -10.45 2.80 -1.18
CA ALA A 382 -10.59 3.80 -0.14
C ALA A 382 -9.32 4.59 0.19
N VAL A 383 -8.17 4.26 -0.41
CA VAL A 383 -6.92 5.00 -0.17
C VAL A 383 -6.16 5.33 -1.45
N LEU A 384 -5.42 6.43 -1.40
CA LEU A 384 -4.24 6.63 -2.22
C LEU A 384 -3.00 6.15 -1.45
N HIS A 385 -1.92 5.83 -2.15
CA HIS A 385 -0.64 5.53 -1.55
C HIS A 385 0.52 6.12 -2.37
N SER A 386 1.67 6.30 -1.70
CA SER A 386 2.92 6.79 -2.28
C SER A 386 4.10 6.14 -1.57
N ALA A 387 4.98 5.50 -2.35
CA ALA A 387 6.24 4.97 -1.83
C ALA A 387 7.27 6.11 -1.70
N SER A 388 7.76 6.35 -0.48
CA SER A 388 8.78 7.36 -0.23
C SER A 388 10.07 6.99 -0.98
N GLY A 389 10.47 7.84 -1.93
CA GLY A 389 11.70 7.68 -2.70
C GLY A 389 12.88 8.35 -2.00
N ASP A 390 13.17 7.98 -0.75
CA ASP A 390 14.10 8.67 0.15
C ASP A 390 15.23 7.77 0.69
N PHE A 391 15.53 6.66 0.00
CA PHE A 391 16.39 5.59 0.52
C PHE A 391 17.56 5.17 -0.37
N TRP A 392 17.78 5.80 -1.54
CA TRP A 392 18.96 5.48 -2.35
C TRP A 392 20.24 5.85 -1.58
N PRO A 393 21.29 5.02 -1.59
CA PRO A 393 21.52 3.83 -2.42
C PRO A 393 21.11 2.50 -1.79
N HIS A 394 20.47 2.51 -0.61
CA HIS A 394 20.10 1.27 0.08
C HIS A 394 19.10 0.44 -0.70
N ARG A 395 19.18 -0.88 -0.50
CA ARG A 395 18.31 -1.84 -1.15
C ARG A 395 16.96 -1.93 -0.46
N ARG A 396 15.92 -2.09 -1.26
CA ARG A 396 14.52 -2.27 -0.85
C ARG A 396 13.90 -3.35 -1.72
N LEU A 397 13.40 -4.42 -1.09
CA LEU A 397 12.79 -5.54 -1.79
C LEU A 397 11.40 -5.81 -1.23
N MET A 398 10.39 -5.67 -2.10
CA MET A 398 9.00 -5.94 -1.75
C MET A 398 8.40 -6.98 -2.70
N GLU A 399 7.46 -7.78 -2.21
CA GLU A 399 6.64 -8.69 -3.02
C GLU A 399 5.17 -8.27 -2.90
N ARG A 400 4.45 -8.15 -4.02
CA ARG A 400 3.07 -7.65 -4.07
C ARG A 400 2.13 -8.67 -4.69
N LEU A 401 0.98 -8.87 -4.06
CA LEU A 401 -0.20 -9.48 -4.64
C LEU A 401 -1.30 -8.44 -4.78
N THR A 402 -2.08 -8.57 -5.85
CA THR A 402 -3.28 -7.77 -6.11
C THR A 402 -4.50 -8.66 -5.88
N ILE A 403 -5.54 -8.10 -5.25
CA ILE A 403 -6.77 -8.81 -4.91
C ILE A 403 -7.95 -8.17 -5.64
N LEU A 404 -8.73 -8.99 -6.34
CA LEU A 404 -10.03 -8.63 -6.87
C LEU A 404 -11.15 -8.97 -5.88
N ASP A 405 -12.26 -8.26 -5.97
CA ASP A 405 -13.44 -8.58 -5.18
C ASP A 405 -14.04 -9.91 -5.66
N SER A 406 -14.26 -10.87 -4.75
CA SER A 406 -14.90 -12.15 -5.10
C SER A 406 -16.32 -11.98 -5.62
N ASP A 407 -17.01 -10.90 -5.24
CA ASP A 407 -18.29 -10.53 -5.82
C ASP A 407 -18.07 -9.62 -7.04
N ALA A 408 -18.29 -10.19 -8.23
CA ALA A 408 -18.12 -9.49 -9.49
C ALA A 408 -18.98 -8.20 -9.59
N SER A 409 -20.13 -8.14 -8.92
CA SER A 409 -21.00 -6.96 -8.92
C SER A 409 -20.38 -5.74 -8.22
N ARG A 410 -19.38 -5.96 -7.35
CA ARG A 410 -18.69 -4.92 -6.59
C ARG A 410 -17.42 -4.40 -7.28
N ARG A 411 -17.02 -4.99 -8.41
CA ARG A 411 -15.76 -4.66 -9.12
C ARG A 411 -15.81 -3.34 -9.89
N THR A 412 -16.99 -2.93 -10.36
CA THR A 412 -17.16 -1.68 -11.10
C THR A 412 -17.42 -0.52 -10.15
N PRO A 413 -16.61 0.56 -10.17
CA PRO A 413 -16.88 1.75 -9.38
C PRO A 413 -18.22 2.39 -9.74
N TYR A 414 -19.03 2.73 -8.72
CA TYR A 414 -20.31 3.40 -8.88
C TYR A 414 -20.51 4.47 -7.81
N TYR A 415 -21.52 5.31 -8.01
CA TYR A 415 -22.00 6.25 -7.00
C TYR A 415 -23.48 6.02 -6.71
N ALA A 416 -23.76 5.60 -5.48
CA ALA A 416 -25.10 5.50 -4.92
C ALA A 416 -24.96 5.81 -3.42
N PRO A 417 -25.10 7.09 -3.01
CA PRO A 417 -24.95 7.45 -1.61
C PRO A 417 -26.09 6.82 -0.79
N VAL A 418 -25.77 6.38 0.42
CA VAL A 418 -26.81 5.97 1.38
C VAL A 418 -27.57 7.24 1.82
N PRO A 419 -28.93 7.22 1.85
CA PRO A 419 -29.76 8.37 2.20
C PRO A 419 -29.47 9.01 3.56
#